data_AF-A0AAD4I4K5-F1
#
_entry.id   AF-A0AAD4I4K5-F1
#
_cell.length_a   1.000
_cell.length_b   1.000
_cell.length_c   1.000
_cell.angle_alpha   90.00
_cell.angle_beta   90.00
_cell.angle_gamma   90.00
#
_symmetry.space_group_name_H-M   'P 1'
#
loop_
_entity.id
_entity.type
_entity.pdbx_description
1 polymer ?
#
loop_
_entity_poly.entity_id
_entity_poly.type
_entity_poly.pdbx_seq_one_letter_code
_entity_poly.pdbx_strand_id
1 'polypeptide(L)'
;MYIPNTRWTWAFMLTAILQVGIALALESYVFGKFQNEIHFAAEGAGANETRTIPTFLAVFMFGYIYQLFLTWDALRMKNTIQVIGLVLYNIGILVYAAIQFDQIKDAADDLNTRRFIPKDFWEDVKPMLIALPVLMAAATVVFALEAWKLYDEFAWTIYKRISADTRLKRRYLTYQIYIALLKFDFFFFLAFTVQFLVVVKNTKTLELILTAAALVITFFLLFFAAWWVRRESIAGMIGIIVVYFIALGYFLFKLIRMWVAEANRQEDYKPARKSLTAFAILTILLLIITIVTACLCTHNFNKGLKPHVNDKIVQTDKTYNTEMPSLSGPAPSQRMEID
;
A
#
# COMPACT_ATOMS: atom_id res chain seq x y z
N MET A 1 10.74 12.67 -15.27
CA MET A 1 9.81 12.70 -14.12
C MET A 1 8.39 12.73 -14.69
N TYR A 2 7.45 11.90 -14.21
CA TYR A 2 6.07 11.93 -14.71
C TYR A 2 5.34 13.17 -14.15
N ILE A 3 4.63 13.89 -15.01
CA ILE A 3 3.82 15.07 -14.68
C ILE A 3 2.36 14.72 -15.07
N PRO A 4 1.35 15.00 -14.23
CA PRO A 4 -0.05 14.78 -14.59
C PRO A 4 -0.45 15.61 -15.82
N ASN A 5 -1.29 15.04 -16.69
CA ASN A 5 -1.63 15.65 -17.98
C ASN A 5 -3.10 16.08 -18.08
N THR A 6 -3.96 15.60 -17.19
CA THR A 6 -5.40 15.85 -17.22
C THR A 6 -5.86 16.52 -15.93
N ARG A 7 -7.03 17.18 -15.98
CA ARG A 7 -7.57 17.90 -14.82
C ARG A 7 -7.76 16.97 -13.62
N TRP A 8 -8.26 15.76 -13.84
CA TRP A 8 -8.50 14.78 -12.77
C TRP A 8 -7.23 14.15 -12.24
N THR A 9 -6.23 13.89 -13.10
CA THR A 9 -4.92 13.41 -12.64
C THR A 9 -4.18 14.47 -11.81
N TRP A 10 -4.33 15.75 -12.16
CA TRP A 10 -3.85 16.86 -11.33
C TRP A 10 -4.60 16.98 -10.00
N ALA A 11 -5.93 16.92 -10.02
CA ALA A 11 -6.75 17.01 -8.82
C ALA A 11 -6.36 15.91 -7.81
N PHE A 12 -6.31 14.65 -8.26
CA PHE A 12 -5.92 13.51 -7.42
C PHE A 12 -4.50 13.63 -6.83
N MET A 13 -3.55 14.12 -7.63
CA MET A 13 -2.18 14.36 -7.14
C MET A 13 -2.12 15.51 -6.13
N LEU A 14 -2.83 16.60 -6.37
CA LEU A 14 -2.88 17.76 -5.48
C LEU A 14 -3.54 17.38 -4.14
N THR A 15 -4.67 16.67 -4.19
CA THR A 15 -5.36 16.14 -3.01
C THR A 15 -4.43 15.24 -2.19
N ALA A 16 -3.64 14.37 -2.84
CA ALA A 16 -2.63 13.56 -2.16
C ALA A 16 -1.53 14.41 -1.49
N ILE A 17 -1.00 15.41 -2.19
CA ILE A 17 0.04 16.29 -1.64
C ILE A 17 -0.50 17.08 -0.43
N LEU A 18 -1.71 17.64 -0.54
CA LEU A 18 -2.35 18.38 0.53
C LEU A 18 -2.63 17.49 1.74
N GLN A 19 -3.19 16.30 1.52
CA GLN A 19 -3.45 15.35 2.59
C GLN A 19 -2.18 14.99 3.35
N VAL A 20 -1.10 14.64 2.63
CA VAL A 20 0.18 14.27 3.23
C VAL A 20 0.81 15.45 3.96
N GLY A 21 0.76 16.66 3.39
CA GLY A 21 1.28 17.86 4.04
C GLY A 21 0.59 18.17 5.37
N ILE A 22 -0.75 18.12 5.39
CA ILE A 22 -1.56 18.33 6.60
C ILE A 22 -1.28 17.24 7.63
N ALA A 23 -1.30 15.98 7.21
CA ALA A 23 -1.10 14.85 8.12
C ALA A 23 0.30 14.87 8.74
N LEU A 24 1.35 15.09 7.93
CA LEU A 24 2.72 15.18 8.45
C LEU A 24 2.89 16.37 9.40
N ALA A 25 2.25 17.51 9.15
CA ALA A 25 2.31 18.65 10.05
C ALA A 25 1.69 18.34 11.42
N LEU A 26 0.50 17.70 11.44
CA LEU A 26 -0.18 17.31 12.67
C LEU A 26 0.63 16.24 13.44
N GLU A 27 1.08 15.19 12.75
CA GLU A 27 1.88 14.11 13.36
C GLU A 27 3.22 14.62 13.90
N SER A 28 3.90 15.51 13.16
CA SER A 28 5.18 16.08 13.59
C SER A 28 5.03 16.98 14.82
N TYR A 29 3.91 17.70 14.93
CA TYR A 29 3.60 18.49 16.13
C TYR A 29 3.45 17.59 17.36
N VAL A 30 2.65 16.52 17.25
CA VAL A 30 2.43 15.55 18.33
C VAL A 30 3.76 14.90 18.74
N PHE A 31 4.56 14.49 17.75
CA PHE A 31 5.88 13.92 17.98
C PHE A 31 6.82 14.88 18.70
N GLY A 32 6.91 16.13 18.22
CA GLY A 32 7.77 17.15 18.81
C GLY A 32 7.37 17.51 20.24
N LYS A 33 6.06 17.64 20.50
CA LYS A 33 5.53 17.89 21.85
C LYS A 33 5.86 16.73 22.79
N PHE A 34 5.67 15.48 22.35
CA PHE A 34 6.03 14.30 23.14
C PHE A 34 7.52 14.25 23.48
N GLN A 35 8.39 14.50 22.49
CA GLN A 35 9.84 14.45 22.71
C GLN A 35 10.35 15.57 23.64
N ASN A 36 9.69 16.74 23.63
CA ASN A 36 10.08 17.86 24.48
C ASN A 36 9.64 17.69 25.95
N GLU A 37 8.52 16.99 26.18
CA GLU A 37 7.92 16.89 27.51
C GLU A 37 8.25 15.60 28.26
N ILE A 38 8.83 14.62 27.58
CA ILE A 38 9.26 13.38 28.23
C ILE A 38 10.48 13.64 29.12
N HIS A 39 10.37 13.30 30.40
CA HIS A 39 11.49 13.39 31.33
C HIS A 39 12.58 12.37 30.96
N PHE A 40 13.85 12.80 30.96
CA PHE A 40 15.02 11.93 30.72
C PHE A 40 15.06 10.70 31.65
N ALA A 41 14.47 10.80 32.84
CA ALA A 41 14.32 9.68 33.78
C ALA A 41 13.42 8.54 33.23
N ALA A 42 12.47 8.84 32.33
CA ALA A 42 11.61 7.84 31.70
C ALA A 42 12.40 6.94 30.73
N GLU A 43 13.37 7.50 30.00
CA GLU A 43 14.28 6.75 29.13
C GLU A 43 15.18 5.83 29.95
N GLY A 44 15.72 6.33 31.07
CA GLY A 44 16.54 5.54 32.01
C GLY A 44 15.76 4.45 32.75
N ALA A 45 14.47 4.66 33.01
CA ALA A 45 13.56 3.67 33.63
C ALA A 45 13.09 2.59 32.65
N GLY A 46 13.39 2.72 31.35
CA GLY A 46 13.01 1.75 30.33
C GLY A 46 11.49 1.64 30.11
N ALA A 47 10.72 2.71 30.34
CA ALA A 47 9.28 2.75 30.08
C ALA A 47 8.98 2.37 28.61
N ASN A 48 8.05 1.45 28.34
CA ASN A 48 7.75 0.97 26.96
C ASN A 48 7.23 2.09 26.08
N GLU A 49 6.53 3.03 26.70
CA GLU A 49 5.79 4.14 26.12
C GLU A 49 6.74 5.09 25.37
N THR A 50 8.00 5.23 25.85
CA THR A 50 9.08 6.01 25.23
C THR A 50 9.43 5.54 23.80
N ARG A 51 9.22 4.25 23.49
CA ARG A 51 9.46 3.68 22.15
C ARG A 51 8.17 3.50 21.37
N THR A 52 7.07 3.28 22.08
CA THR A 52 5.78 2.91 21.52
C THR A 52 5.14 4.07 20.76
N ILE A 53 5.03 5.24 21.40
CA ILE A 53 4.42 6.44 20.79
C ILE A 53 5.20 6.88 19.53
N PRO A 54 6.54 7.07 19.58
CA PRO A 54 7.34 7.37 18.39
C PRO A 54 7.16 6.37 17.25
N THR A 55 7.07 5.07 17.56
CA THR A 55 6.91 4.04 16.53
C THR A 55 5.56 4.16 15.83
N PHE A 56 4.47 4.42 16.58
CA PHE A 56 3.14 4.57 15.98
C PHE A 56 3.06 5.81 15.08
N LEU A 57 3.59 6.94 15.54
CA LEU A 57 3.66 8.18 14.75
C LEU A 57 4.55 7.97 13.50
N ALA A 58 5.71 7.34 13.65
CA ALA A 58 6.63 7.09 12.54
C ALA A 58 6.03 6.18 11.45
N VAL A 59 5.34 5.11 11.85
CA VAL A 59 4.63 4.23 10.91
C VAL A 59 3.52 4.98 10.20
N PHE A 60 2.85 5.91 10.88
CA PHE A 60 1.78 6.69 10.26
C PHE A 60 2.32 7.67 9.23
N MET A 61 3.34 8.44 9.59
CA MET A 61 4.05 9.36 8.69
C MET A 61 4.59 8.61 7.46
N PHE A 62 5.19 7.44 7.66
CA PHE A 62 5.63 6.59 6.56
C PHE A 62 4.47 6.17 5.65
N GLY A 63 3.29 5.86 6.22
CA GLY A 63 2.08 5.55 5.45
C GLY A 63 1.64 6.66 4.52
N TYR A 64 1.62 7.91 5.00
CA TYR A 64 1.30 9.08 4.17
C TYR A 64 2.32 9.30 3.05
N ILE A 65 3.62 9.19 3.36
CA ILE A 65 4.69 9.31 2.37
C ILE A 65 4.56 8.19 1.32
N TYR A 66 4.26 6.97 1.76
CA TYR A 66 4.07 5.83 0.86
C TYR A 66 2.82 6.00 -0.01
N GLN A 67 1.72 6.53 0.53
CA GLN A 67 0.52 6.87 -0.24
C GLN A 67 0.83 7.87 -1.36
N LEU A 68 1.67 8.87 -1.11
CA LEU A 68 2.09 9.83 -2.14
C LEU A 68 2.87 9.13 -3.26
N PHE A 69 3.80 8.24 -2.89
CA PHE A 69 4.55 7.42 -3.84
C PHE A 69 3.62 6.53 -4.68
N LEU A 70 2.65 5.85 -4.05
CA LEU A 70 1.67 5.02 -4.73
C LEU A 70 0.75 5.85 -5.64
N THR A 71 0.37 7.05 -5.23
CA THR A 71 -0.43 7.99 -6.04
C THR A 71 0.32 8.35 -7.31
N TRP A 72 1.58 8.76 -7.19
CA TRP A 72 2.44 9.05 -8.34
C TRP A 72 2.58 7.83 -9.27
N ASP A 73 2.83 6.65 -8.71
CA ASP A 73 2.98 5.40 -9.45
C ASP A 73 1.70 4.99 -10.18
N ALA A 74 0.53 5.10 -9.53
CA ALA A 74 -0.78 4.79 -10.08
C ALA A 74 -1.13 5.71 -11.26
N LEU A 75 -0.89 7.01 -11.12
CA LEU A 75 -1.12 7.98 -12.19
C LEU A 75 -0.15 7.78 -13.36
N ARG A 76 1.14 7.56 -13.07
CA ARG A 76 2.16 7.31 -14.10
C ARG A 76 1.85 6.09 -14.95
N MET A 77 1.44 4.99 -14.32
CA MET A 77 1.10 3.75 -15.01
C MET A 77 -0.36 3.71 -15.51
N LYS A 78 -1.16 4.74 -15.22
CA LYS A 78 -2.62 4.79 -15.47
C LYS A 78 -3.31 3.53 -14.95
N ASN A 79 -2.92 3.09 -13.76
CA ASN A 79 -3.42 1.86 -13.16
C ASN A 79 -4.66 2.14 -12.31
N THR A 80 -5.83 1.88 -12.88
CA THR A 80 -7.13 2.09 -12.23
C THR A 80 -7.28 1.29 -10.94
N ILE A 81 -6.72 0.07 -10.89
CA ILE A 81 -6.84 -0.78 -9.70
C ILE A 81 -6.06 -0.17 -8.53
N GLN A 82 -4.88 0.41 -8.79
CA GLN A 82 -4.13 1.11 -7.75
C GLN A 82 -4.86 2.37 -7.27
N VAL A 83 -5.52 3.12 -8.15
CA VAL A 83 -6.35 4.28 -7.76
C VAL A 83 -7.49 3.86 -6.82
N ILE A 84 -8.21 2.79 -7.15
CA ILE A 84 -9.25 2.24 -6.26
C ILE A 84 -8.63 1.75 -4.93
N GLY A 85 -7.48 1.07 -5.02
CA GLY A 85 -6.73 0.61 -3.86
C GLY A 85 -6.30 1.76 -2.94
N LEU A 86 -5.97 2.94 -3.48
CA LEU A 86 -5.65 4.14 -2.70
C LEU A 86 -6.84 4.70 -1.93
N VAL A 87 -8.06 4.60 -2.48
CA VAL A 87 -9.28 4.96 -1.73
C VAL A 87 -9.49 3.98 -0.56
N LEU A 88 -9.32 2.68 -0.78
CA LEU A 88 -9.39 1.68 0.29
C LEU A 88 -8.27 1.86 1.33
N TYR A 89 -7.07 2.25 0.88
CA TYR A 89 -5.95 2.57 1.76
C TYR A 89 -6.27 3.73 2.70
N ASN A 90 -6.97 4.77 2.20
CA ASN A 90 -7.43 5.88 3.02
C ASN A 90 -8.45 5.46 4.09
N ILE A 91 -9.31 4.49 3.81
CA ILE A 91 -10.18 3.89 4.84
C ILE A 91 -9.31 3.20 5.91
N GLY A 92 -8.26 2.49 5.51
CA GLY A 92 -7.28 1.90 6.44
C GLY A 92 -6.57 2.94 7.31
N ILE A 93 -6.20 4.08 6.73
CA ILE A 93 -5.64 5.24 7.47
C ILE A 93 -6.61 5.72 8.56
N LEU A 94 -7.91 5.82 8.27
CA LEU A 94 -8.91 6.24 9.25
C LEU A 94 -9.06 5.25 10.41
N VAL A 95 -9.05 3.94 10.10
CA VAL A 95 -9.05 2.89 11.12
C VAL A 95 -7.80 3.00 12.00
N TYR A 96 -6.64 3.23 11.38
CA TYR A 96 -5.40 3.39 12.12
C TYR A 96 -5.39 4.66 12.99
N ALA A 97 -5.90 5.79 12.49
CA ALA A 97 -6.02 7.03 13.27
C ALA A 97 -6.89 6.82 14.53
N ALA A 98 -8.00 6.09 14.40
CA ALA A 98 -8.85 5.74 15.55
C ALA A 98 -8.12 4.86 16.58
N ILE A 99 -7.36 3.86 16.13
CA ILE A 99 -6.57 3.01 17.01
C ILE A 99 -5.44 3.79 17.68
N GLN A 100 -4.76 4.66 16.93
CA GLN A 100 -3.65 5.48 17.40
C GLN A 100 -4.11 6.46 18.48
N PHE A 101 -5.30 7.06 18.34
CA PHE A 101 -5.90 7.94 19.36
C PHE A 101 -5.95 7.25 20.73
N ASP A 102 -6.54 6.05 20.77
CA ASP A 102 -6.63 5.25 21.99
C ASP A 102 -5.25 4.89 22.53
N GLN A 103 -4.33 4.47 21.66
CA GLN A 103 -3.00 4.04 22.08
C GLN A 103 -2.15 5.18 22.65
N ILE A 104 -2.21 6.37 22.06
CA ILE A 104 -1.50 7.54 22.57
C ILE A 104 -2.13 7.99 23.89
N LYS A 105 -3.46 7.92 24.02
CA LYS A 105 -4.13 8.21 25.29
C LYS A 105 -3.69 7.26 26.40
N ASP A 106 -3.80 5.95 26.17
CA ASP A 106 -3.46 4.92 27.15
C ASP A 106 -1.98 5.06 27.60
N ALA A 107 -1.08 5.36 26.65
CA ALA A 107 0.33 5.58 26.94
C ALA A 107 0.60 6.92 27.68
N ALA A 108 -0.11 7.99 27.33
CA ALA A 108 -0.01 9.27 28.04
C ALA A 108 -0.50 9.15 29.49
N ASP A 109 -1.60 8.46 29.73
CA ASP A 109 -2.15 8.25 31.07
C ASP A 109 -1.18 7.45 31.97
N ASP A 110 -0.52 6.42 31.44
CA ASP A 110 0.50 5.66 32.18
C ASP A 110 1.75 6.52 32.49
N LEU A 111 2.24 7.28 31.52
CA LEU A 111 3.37 8.19 31.72
C LEU A 111 3.06 9.30 32.74
N ASN A 112 1.86 9.86 32.71
CA ASN A 112 1.41 10.86 33.66
C ASN A 112 1.30 10.29 35.08
N THR A 113 0.75 9.08 35.21
CA THR A 113 0.67 8.36 36.51
C THR A 113 2.05 8.17 37.13
N ARG A 114 3.07 7.90 36.30
CA ARG A 114 4.47 7.75 36.71
C ARG A 114 5.23 9.09 36.83
N ARG A 115 4.55 10.22 36.60
CA ARG A 115 5.11 11.59 36.60
C ARG A 115 6.25 11.80 35.60
N PHE A 116 6.18 11.12 34.46
CA PHE A 116 7.17 11.25 33.38
C PHE A 116 6.80 12.30 32.34
N ILE A 117 5.55 12.77 32.33
CA ILE A 117 5.05 13.86 31.49
C ILE A 117 4.11 14.77 32.32
N PRO A 118 3.94 16.05 31.94
CA PRO A 118 3.00 16.94 32.61
C PRO A 118 1.54 16.52 32.35
N LYS A 119 0.64 16.89 33.28
CA LYS A 119 -0.79 16.57 33.17
C LYS A 119 -1.46 17.22 31.95
N ASP A 120 -0.95 18.38 31.55
CA ASP A 120 -1.54 19.20 30.49
C ASP A 120 -1.15 18.72 29.08
N PHE A 121 -0.18 17.79 28.97
CA PHE A 121 0.26 17.19 27.70
C PHE A 121 -0.91 16.68 26.86
N TRP A 122 -1.87 16.00 27.49
CA TRP A 122 -3.02 15.45 26.79
C TRP A 122 -3.98 16.53 26.28
N GLU A 123 -4.12 17.64 27.01
CA GLU A 123 -4.98 18.76 26.59
C GLU A 123 -4.44 19.43 25.32
N ASP A 124 -3.12 19.52 25.20
CA ASP A 124 -2.44 20.07 24.02
C ASP A 124 -2.49 19.13 22.81
N VAL A 125 -2.34 17.81 23.03
CA VAL A 125 -2.21 16.83 21.95
C VAL A 125 -3.56 16.35 21.41
N LYS A 126 -4.56 16.16 22.29
CA LYS A 126 -5.88 15.61 21.95
C LYS A 126 -6.56 16.33 20.75
N PRO A 127 -6.58 17.67 20.63
CA PRO A 127 -7.22 18.34 19.50
C PRO A 127 -6.61 17.94 18.16
N MET A 128 -5.29 17.76 18.09
CA MET A 128 -4.58 17.39 16.87
C MET A 128 -4.90 15.95 16.46
N LEU A 129 -4.95 15.02 17.42
CA LEU A 129 -5.32 13.63 17.17
C LEU A 129 -6.78 13.47 16.73
N ILE A 130 -7.68 14.39 17.09
CA ILE A 130 -9.07 14.41 16.62
C ILE A 130 -9.18 15.08 15.25
N ALA A 131 -8.45 16.19 15.04
CA ALA A 131 -8.46 16.91 13.78
C ALA A 131 -7.98 16.02 12.62
N LEU A 132 -6.98 15.19 12.86
CA LEU A 132 -6.42 14.30 11.85
C LEU A 132 -7.46 13.38 11.19
N PRO A 133 -8.15 12.45 11.88
CA PRO A 133 -9.13 11.57 11.25
C PRO A 133 -10.29 12.33 10.59
N VAL A 134 -10.71 13.48 11.12
CA VAL A 134 -11.76 14.30 10.51
C VAL A 134 -11.32 14.85 9.15
N LEU A 135 -10.11 15.42 9.08
CA LEU A 135 -9.56 15.95 7.83
C LEU A 135 -9.27 14.81 6.83
N MET A 136 -8.77 13.66 7.31
CA MET A 136 -8.54 12.50 6.46
C MET A 136 -9.86 11.91 5.93
N ALA A 137 -10.94 11.96 6.70
CA ALA A 137 -12.24 11.46 6.25
C ALA A 137 -12.79 12.35 5.13
N ALA A 138 -12.68 13.67 5.27
CA ALA A 138 -13.02 14.61 4.20
C ALA A 138 -12.17 14.36 2.94
N ALA A 139 -10.86 14.19 3.10
CA ALA A 139 -9.96 13.89 1.98
C ALA A 139 -10.28 12.53 1.32
N THR A 140 -10.70 11.53 2.10
CA THR A 140 -11.11 10.21 1.58
C THR A 140 -12.33 10.32 0.66
N VAL A 141 -13.30 11.17 1.01
CA VAL A 141 -14.47 11.44 0.16
C VAL A 141 -14.04 12.12 -1.15
N VAL A 142 -13.14 13.11 -1.08
CA VAL A 142 -12.60 13.76 -2.28
C VAL A 142 -11.86 12.75 -3.15
N PHE A 143 -11.00 11.92 -2.57
CA PHE A 143 -10.30 10.83 -3.23
C PHE A 143 -11.25 9.86 -3.94
N ALA A 144 -12.37 9.50 -3.30
CA ALA A 144 -13.36 8.62 -3.90
C ALA A 144 -14.05 9.25 -5.12
N LEU A 145 -14.39 10.54 -5.04
CA LEU A 145 -14.99 11.29 -6.15
C LEU A 145 -14.03 11.42 -7.34
N GLU A 146 -12.77 11.76 -7.07
CA GLU A 146 -11.73 11.87 -8.09
C GLU A 146 -11.40 10.51 -8.70
N ALA A 147 -11.33 9.44 -7.88
CA ALA A 147 -11.12 8.08 -8.33
C ALA A 147 -12.22 7.60 -9.28
N TRP A 148 -13.49 7.96 -9.01
CA TRP A 148 -14.60 7.64 -9.90
C TRP A 148 -14.42 8.28 -11.28
N LYS A 149 -13.98 9.54 -11.36
CA LYS A 149 -13.68 10.21 -12.64
C LYS A 149 -12.45 9.64 -13.34
N LEU A 150 -11.40 9.31 -12.59
CA LEU A 150 -10.20 8.66 -13.12
C LEU A 150 -10.46 7.25 -13.64
N TYR A 151 -11.41 6.52 -13.03
CA TYR A 151 -11.82 5.20 -13.50
C TYR A 151 -12.26 5.26 -14.97
N ASP A 152 -13.14 6.19 -15.32
CA ASP A 152 -13.64 6.36 -16.69
C ASP A 152 -12.51 6.75 -17.66
N GLU A 153 -11.66 7.71 -17.27
CA GLU A 153 -10.54 8.19 -18.09
C GLU A 153 -9.50 7.09 -18.38
N PHE A 154 -9.15 6.31 -17.36
CA PHE A 154 -8.17 5.23 -17.50
C PHE A 154 -8.78 4.01 -18.19
N ALA A 155 -10.04 3.67 -17.95
CA ALA A 155 -10.74 2.62 -18.66
C ALA A 155 -10.79 2.90 -20.17
N TRP A 156 -11.05 4.15 -20.56
CA TRP A 156 -11.00 4.58 -21.95
C TRP A 156 -9.60 4.49 -22.56
N THR A 157 -8.57 4.87 -21.80
CA THR A 157 -7.17 4.75 -22.26
C THR A 157 -6.76 3.28 -22.45
N ILE A 158 -7.13 2.40 -21.52
CA ILE A 158 -6.84 0.96 -21.61
C ILE A 158 -7.54 0.33 -22.81
N TYR A 159 -8.81 0.72 -23.07
CA TYR A 159 -9.56 0.27 -24.24
C TYR A 159 -8.89 0.63 -25.57
N LYS A 160 -8.28 1.82 -25.68
CA LYS A 160 -7.55 2.21 -26.89
C LYS A 160 -6.26 1.43 -27.11
N ARG A 161 -5.54 1.08 -26.04
CA ARG A 161 -4.23 0.43 -26.11
C ARG A 161 -4.31 -1.08 -26.28
N ILE A 162 -5.31 -1.68 -25.65
CA ILE A 162 -5.59 -3.11 -25.73
C ILE A 162 -6.91 -3.18 -26.51
N SER A 163 -6.82 -3.38 -27.84
CA SER A 163 -7.97 -3.53 -28.76
C SER A 163 -9.07 -4.44 -28.19
N ALA A 164 -10.24 -4.52 -28.84
CA ALA A 164 -11.46 -5.20 -28.39
C ALA A 164 -11.37 -6.69 -27.98
N ASP A 165 -10.20 -7.31 -27.91
CA ASP A 165 -9.99 -8.63 -27.32
C ASP A 165 -10.23 -8.62 -25.79
N THR A 166 -11.44 -9.02 -25.42
CA THR A 166 -11.90 -9.14 -24.04
C THR A 166 -11.06 -10.10 -23.19
N ARG A 167 -10.43 -11.12 -23.81
CA ARG A 167 -9.63 -12.12 -23.09
C ARG A 167 -8.28 -11.56 -22.68
N LEU A 168 -7.61 -10.83 -23.58
CA LEU A 168 -6.34 -10.17 -23.28
C LEU A 168 -6.52 -9.08 -22.23
N LYS A 169 -7.59 -8.26 -22.34
CA LYS A 169 -7.95 -7.26 -21.33
C LYS A 169 -8.13 -7.86 -19.94
N ARG A 170 -8.83 -9.00 -19.81
CA ARG A 170 -9.02 -9.68 -18.53
C ARG A 170 -7.69 -10.13 -17.91
N ARG A 171 -6.79 -10.72 -18.72
CA ARG A 171 -5.47 -11.16 -18.25
C ARG A 171 -4.59 -9.99 -17.79
N TYR A 172 -4.62 -8.89 -18.54
CA TYR A 172 -3.90 -7.66 -18.17
C TYR A 172 -4.43 -7.04 -16.88
N LEU A 173 -5.75 -7.03 -16.69
CA LEU A 173 -6.36 -6.57 -15.45
C LEU A 173 -5.96 -7.46 -14.26
N THR A 174 -5.95 -8.79 -14.40
CA THR A 174 -5.46 -9.69 -13.34
C THR A 174 -4.00 -9.41 -12.99
N TYR A 175 -3.15 -9.15 -14.00
CA TYR A 175 -1.76 -8.75 -13.78
C TYR A 175 -1.66 -7.41 -13.02
N GLN A 176 -2.45 -6.40 -13.40
CA GLN A 176 -2.47 -5.11 -12.72
C GLN A 176 -2.96 -5.21 -11.28
N ILE A 177 -3.98 -6.05 -11.01
CA ILE A 177 -4.43 -6.37 -9.64
C ILE A 177 -3.27 -6.95 -8.84
N TYR A 178 -2.59 -7.96 -9.37
CA TYR A 178 -1.48 -8.62 -8.67
C TYR A 178 -0.37 -7.62 -8.33
N ILE A 179 0.09 -6.83 -9.30
CA ILE A 179 1.13 -5.81 -9.06
C ILE A 179 0.65 -4.72 -8.09
N ALA A 180 -0.62 -4.35 -8.10
CA ALA A 180 -1.18 -3.40 -7.14
C ALA A 180 -1.14 -3.97 -5.71
N LEU A 181 -1.60 -5.22 -5.54
CA LEU A 181 -1.60 -5.92 -4.26
C LEU A 181 -0.19 -6.04 -3.68
N LEU A 182 0.82 -6.40 -4.48
CA LEU A 182 2.21 -6.47 -4.01
C LEU A 182 2.72 -5.16 -3.40
N LYS A 183 2.25 -4.01 -3.88
CA LYS A 183 2.63 -2.70 -3.34
C LYS A 183 1.90 -2.38 -2.04
N PHE A 184 0.61 -2.71 -1.94
CA PHE A 184 -0.09 -2.56 -0.67
C PHE A 184 0.46 -3.53 0.40
N ASP A 185 0.70 -4.79 0.03
CA ASP A 185 1.30 -5.82 0.89
C ASP A 185 2.66 -5.37 1.45
N PHE A 186 3.48 -4.70 0.63
CA PHE A 186 4.76 -4.15 1.06
C PHE A 186 4.62 -3.25 2.29
N PHE A 187 3.65 -2.31 2.26
CA PHE A 187 3.44 -1.39 3.36
C PHE A 187 2.95 -2.11 4.62
N PHE A 188 1.90 -2.93 4.51
CA PHE A 188 1.30 -3.58 5.68
C PHE A 188 2.27 -4.57 6.33
N PHE A 189 3.03 -5.32 5.54
CA PHE A 189 4.07 -6.22 6.04
C PHE A 189 5.17 -5.45 6.78
N LEU A 190 5.67 -4.36 6.18
CA LEU A 190 6.73 -3.54 6.78
C LEU A 190 6.23 -2.90 8.07
N ALA A 191 5.06 -2.26 8.04
CA ALA A 191 4.45 -1.61 9.20
C ALA A 191 4.27 -2.60 10.36
N PHE A 192 3.68 -3.77 10.11
CA PHE A 192 3.53 -4.81 11.13
C PHE A 192 4.89 -5.24 11.71
N THR A 193 5.87 -5.52 10.85
CA THR A 193 7.15 -6.09 11.29
C THR A 193 7.98 -5.07 12.06
N VAL A 194 8.00 -3.80 11.64
CA VAL A 194 8.67 -2.72 12.36
C VAL A 194 8.01 -2.47 13.72
N GLN A 195 6.68 -2.37 13.77
CA GLN A 195 5.95 -2.22 15.05
C GLN A 195 6.23 -3.40 15.98
N PHE A 196 6.19 -4.63 15.46
CA PHE A 196 6.47 -5.82 16.25
C PHE A 196 7.88 -5.82 16.82
N LEU A 197 8.89 -5.51 15.99
CA LEU A 197 10.30 -5.53 16.40
C LEU A 197 10.64 -4.45 17.43
N VAL A 198 10.07 -3.25 17.29
CA VAL A 198 10.44 -2.12 18.14
C VAL A 198 9.64 -2.11 19.44
N VAL A 199 8.35 -2.47 19.40
CA VAL A 199 7.44 -2.28 20.54
C VAL A 199 7.33 -3.51 21.43
N VAL A 200 7.39 -4.73 20.88
CA VAL A 200 7.19 -5.95 21.66
C VAL A 200 8.47 -6.34 22.41
N LYS A 201 8.46 -6.21 23.74
CA LYS A 201 9.57 -6.59 24.62
C LYS A 201 9.64 -8.09 24.89
N ASN A 202 10.72 -8.53 25.55
CA ASN A 202 10.94 -9.90 26.05
C ASN A 202 10.80 -11.02 25.00
N THR A 203 11.01 -10.67 23.73
CA THR A 203 11.04 -11.64 22.64
C THR A 203 12.36 -12.41 22.68
N LYS A 204 12.32 -13.74 22.59
CA LYS A 204 13.52 -14.59 22.55
C LYS A 204 14.48 -14.06 21.48
N THR A 205 15.78 -13.99 21.77
CA THR A 205 16.80 -13.44 20.85
C THR A 205 16.74 -14.09 19.46
N LEU A 206 16.51 -15.41 19.42
CA LEU A 206 16.33 -16.14 18.17
C LEU A 206 15.10 -15.65 17.38
N GLU A 207 13.96 -15.44 18.04
CA GLU A 207 12.73 -14.96 17.40
C GLU A 207 12.89 -13.53 16.88
N LEU A 208 13.63 -12.69 17.61
CA LEU A 208 13.94 -11.32 17.19
C LEU A 208 14.81 -11.32 15.93
N ILE A 209 15.90 -12.10 15.91
CA ILE A 209 16.80 -12.22 14.76
C ILE A 209 16.04 -12.78 13.54
N LEU A 210 15.23 -13.81 13.73
CA LEU A 210 14.42 -14.39 12.65
C LEU A 210 13.41 -13.39 12.11
N THR A 211 12.76 -12.60 12.96
CA THR A 211 11.80 -11.58 12.54
C THR A 211 12.49 -10.42 11.81
N ALA A 212 13.68 -10.01 12.25
CA ALA A 212 14.50 -9.00 11.57
C ALA A 212 14.99 -9.49 10.20
N ALA A 213 15.44 -10.75 10.11
CA ALA A 213 15.79 -11.37 8.83
C ALA A 213 14.58 -11.47 7.89
N ALA A 214 13.40 -11.84 8.42
CA ALA A 214 12.17 -11.90 7.66
C ALA A 214 11.78 -10.55 7.06
N LEU A 215 12.00 -9.43 7.77
CA LEU A 215 11.80 -8.08 7.22
C LEU A 215 12.61 -7.87 5.93
N VAL A 216 13.91 -8.17 5.99
CA VAL A 216 14.82 -8.00 4.85
C VAL A 216 14.45 -8.94 3.70
N ILE A 217 14.17 -10.21 4.02
CA ILE A 217 13.79 -11.21 3.02
C ILE A 217 12.49 -10.79 2.31
N THR A 218 11.47 -10.38 3.06
CA THR A 218 10.18 -9.99 2.46
C THR A 218 10.31 -8.74 1.60
N PHE A 219 11.15 -7.78 2.01
CA PHE A 219 11.45 -6.60 1.19
C PHE A 219 11.89 -7.01 -0.21
N PHE A 220 12.88 -7.92 -0.34
CA PHE A 220 13.37 -8.39 -1.63
C PHE A 220 12.39 -9.35 -2.34
N LEU A 221 11.68 -10.18 -1.57
CA LEU A 221 10.76 -11.16 -2.11
C LEU A 221 9.66 -10.52 -2.96
N LEU A 222 9.13 -9.37 -2.55
CA LEU A 222 8.09 -8.67 -3.31
C LEU A 222 8.60 -8.15 -4.66
N PHE A 223 9.87 -7.72 -4.73
CA PHE A 223 10.50 -7.39 -6.02
C PHE A 223 10.71 -8.63 -6.88
N PHE A 224 11.14 -9.75 -6.30
CA PHE A 224 11.26 -11.01 -7.03
C PHE A 224 9.91 -11.51 -7.55
N ALA A 225 8.84 -11.38 -6.75
CA ALA A 225 7.48 -11.71 -7.16
C ALA A 225 7.05 -10.90 -8.39
N ALA A 226 7.27 -9.58 -8.36
CA ALA A 226 7.00 -8.69 -9.49
C ALA A 226 7.87 -9.00 -10.73
N TRP A 227 9.10 -9.45 -10.52
CA TRP A 227 10.02 -9.83 -11.60
C TRP A 227 9.64 -11.14 -12.27
N TRP A 228 9.32 -12.18 -11.49
CA TRP A 228 8.95 -13.50 -12.00
C TRP A 228 7.63 -13.46 -12.78
N VAL A 229 6.63 -12.70 -12.30
CA VAL A 229 5.35 -12.56 -13.01
C VAL A 229 5.52 -11.86 -14.37
N ARG A 230 6.44 -10.88 -14.49
CA ARG A 230 6.74 -10.21 -15.77
C ARG A 230 7.42 -11.13 -16.78
N ARG A 231 8.20 -12.10 -16.29
CA ARG A 231 8.86 -13.10 -17.13
C ARG A 231 7.95 -14.28 -17.50
N GLU A 232 6.75 -14.35 -16.92
CA GLU A 232 5.82 -15.48 -17.04
C GLU A 232 6.47 -16.83 -16.65
N SER A 233 7.36 -16.82 -15.65
CA SER A 233 8.05 -18.03 -15.16
C SER A 233 7.15 -18.80 -14.20
N ILE A 234 6.67 -19.97 -14.63
CA ILE A 234 5.81 -20.85 -13.81
C ILE A 234 6.56 -21.30 -12.54
N ALA A 235 7.80 -21.77 -12.69
CA ALA A 235 8.59 -22.25 -11.55
C ALA A 235 8.83 -21.15 -10.50
N GLY A 236 9.14 -19.93 -10.96
CA GLY A 236 9.32 -18.78 -10.06
C GLY A 236 8.03 -18.41 -9.32
N MET A 237 6.89 -18.41 -10.02
CA MET A 237 5.60 -18.14 -9.40
C MET A 237 5.17 -19.20 -8.40
N ILE A 238 5.40 -20.49 -8.68
CA ILE A 238 5.12 -21.57 -7.73
C ILE A 238 5.93 -21.36 -6.45
N GLY A 239 7.23 -21.04 -6.56
CA GLY A 239 8.07 -20.73 -5.41
C GLY A 239 7.53 -19.56 -4.59
N ILE A 240 7.12 -18.47 -5.25
CA ILE A 240 6.53 -17.30 -4.58
C ILE A 240 5.21 -17.63 -3.88
N ILE A 241 4.32 -18.41 -4.53
CA ILE A 241 3.05 -18.84 -3.94
C ILE A 241 3.28 -19.67 -2.68
N VAL A 242 4.25 -20.59 -2.69
CA VAL A 242 4.62 -21.37 -1.50
C VAL A 242 5.07 -20.44 -0.36
N VAL A 243 5.90 -19.43 -0.66
CA VAL A 243 6.31 -18.47 0.36
C VAL A 243 5.14 -17.62 0.88
N TYR A 244 4.16 -17.27 0.04
CA TYR A 244 2.95 -16.62 0.51
C TYR A 244 2.16 -17.49 1.49
N PHE A 245 2.02 -18.80 1.25
CA PHE A 245 1.41 -19.69 2.24
C PHE A 245 2.19 -19.75 3.55
N ILE A 246 3.53 -19.74 3.50
CA ILE A 246 4.36 -19.66 4.71
C ILE A 246 4.13 -18.33 5.45
N ALA A 247 4.09 -17.21 4.73
CA ALA A 247 3.81 -15.90 5.30
C ALA A 247 2.41 -15.84 5.92
N LEU A 248 1.39 -16.42 5.27
CA LEU A 248 0.04 -16.54 5.80
C LEU A 248 0.03 -17.28 7.15
N GLY A 249 0.72 -18.43 7.20
CA GLY A 249 0.87 -19.21 8.43
C GLY A 249 1.57 -18.43 9.54
N TYR A 250 2.62 -17.66 9.20
CA TYR A 250 3.31 -16.80 10.15
C TYR A 250 2.41 -15.71 10.73
N PHE A 251 1.65 -14.99 9.89
CA PHE A 251 0.74 -13.95 10.37
C PHE A 251 -0.39 -14.53 11.22
N LEU A 252 -0.95 -15.68 10.84
CA LEU A 252 -1.94 -16.39 11.66
C LEU A 252 -1.36 -16.80 13.01
N PHE A 253 -0.16 -17.38 13.03
CA PHE A 253 0.53 -17.73 14.27
C PHE A 253 0.74 -16.52 15.17
N LYS A 254 1.23 -15.39 14.63
CA LYS A 254 1.42 -14.16 15.40
C LYS A 254 0.09 -13.60 15.92
N LEU A 255 -0.95 -13.57 15.09
CA LEU A 255 -2.29 -13.13 15.47
C LEU A 255 -2.81 -13.95 16.67
N ILE A 256 -2.77 -15.28 16.58
CA ILE A 256 -3.24 -16.17 17.64
C ILE A 256 -2.39 -16.00 18.91
N ARG A 257 -1.06 -15.94 18.75
CA ARG A 257 -0.14 -15.80 19.89
C ARG A 257 -0.33 -14.49 20.66
N MET A 258 -0.80 -13.41 20.02
CA MET A 258 -1.10 -12.15 20.72
C MET A 258 -2.29 -12.26 21.69
N TRP A 259 -3.21 -13.21 21.47
CA TRP A 259 -4.43 -13.36 22.27
C TRP A 259 -4.47 -14.60 23.17
N VAL A 260 -3.75 -15.66 22.79
CA VAL A 260 -3.84 -16.98 23.45
C VAL A 260 -2.59 -17.34 24.24
N ALA A 261 -1.49 -16.59 24.11
CA ALA A 261 -0.26 -16.86 24.87
C ALA A 261 -0.46 -16.67 26.39
N GLU A 262 0.52 -17.15 27.16
CA GLU A 262 0.62 -16.97 28.62
C GLU A 262 0.43 -15.51 29.04
N ALA A 263 -0.16 -15.28 30.22
CA ALA A 263 -0.52 -13.95 30.73
C ALA A 263 0.65 -12.94 30.67
N ASN A 264 1.85 -13.37 31.03
CA ASN A 264 3.06 -12.53 30.97
C ASN A 264 3.35 -12.04 29.54
N ARG A 265 3.14 -12.90 28.54
CA ARG A 265 3.37 -12.57 27.14
C ARG A 265 2.27 -11.66 26.58
N GLN A 266 1.05 -11.75 27.10
CA GLN A 266 -0.03 -10.84 26.71
C GLN A 266 0.24 -9.41 27.17
N GLU A 267 0.86 -9.23 28.35
CA GLU A 267 1.28 -7.91 28.83
C GLU A 267 2.37 -7.30 27.95
N ASP A 268 3.31 -8.09 27.41
CA ASP A 268 4.32 -7.60 26.45
C ASP A 268 3.68 -7.04 25.16
N TYR A 269 2.54 -7.61 24.73
CA TYR A 269 1.84 -7.15 23.53
C TYR A 269 0.91 -5.97 23.79
N LYS A 270 0.44 -5.79 25.02
CA LYS A 270 -0.62 -4.84 25.39
C LYS A 270 -0.46 -3.43 24.81
N PRO A 271 0.74 -2.80 24.79
CA PRO A 271 0.90 -1.45 24.24
C PRO A 271 0.58 -1.37 22.74
N ALA A 272 0.92 -2.40 21.96
CA ALA A 272 0.74 -2.45 20.51
C ALA A 272 -0.35 -3.42 20.03
N ARG A 273 -1.04 -4.11 20.93
CA ARG A 273 -1.97 -5.19 20.56
C ARG A 273 -3.08 -4.69 19.63
N LYS A 274 -3.68 -3.53 19.92
CA LYS A 274 -4.74 -2.95 19.08
C LYS A 274 -4.24 -2.69 17.65
N SER A 275 -3.10 -2.02 17.49
CA SER A 275 -2.53 -1.74 16.15
C SER A 275 -2.02 -3.00 15.45
N LEU A 276 -1.24 -3.84 16.13
CA LEU A 276 -0.68 -5.08 15.56
C LEU A 276 -1.77 -6.05 15.09
N THR A 277 -2.90 -6.13 15.80
CA THR A 277 -4.03 -6.99 15.39
C THR A 277 -4.72 -6.45 14.15
N ALA A 278 -4.97 -5.14 14.07
CA ALA A 278 -5.52 -4.51 12.87
C ALA A 278 -4.62 -4.72 11.64
N PHE A 279 -3.31 -4.48 11.79
CA PHE A 279 -2.33 -4.75 10.72
C PHE A 279 -2.27 -6.22 10.33
N ALA A 280 -2.28 -7.14 11.30
CA ALA A 280 -2.25 -8.57 11.01
C ALA A 280 -3.50 -9.03 10.26
N ILE A 281 -4.70 -8.59 10.67
CA ILE A 281 -5.96 -8.94 9.98
C ILE A 281 -5.97 -8.39 8.56
N LEU A 282 -5.60 -7.12 8.36
CA LEU A 282 -5.52 -6.52 7.02
C LEU A 282 -4.50 -7.23 6.14
N THR A 283 -3.33 -7.58 6.69
CA THR A 283 -2.29 -8.30 5.95
C THR A 283 -2.74 -9.70 5.57
N ILE A 284 -3.41 -10.43 6.46
CA ILE A 284 -3.96 -11.76 6.17
C ILE A 284 -4.99 -11.67 5.04
N LEU A 285 -5.92 -10.70 5.11
CA LEU A 285 -6.93 -10.52 4.08
C LEU A 285 -6.30 -10.22 2.73
N LEU A 286 -5.39 -9.23 2.66
CA LEU A 286 -4.72 -8.87 1.42
C LEU A 286 -3.91 -10.05 0.87
N LEU A 287 -3.18 -10.76 1.72
CA LEU A 287 -2.33 -11.87 1.33
C LEU A 287 -3.15 -13.06 0.77
N ILE A 288 -4.34 -13.34 1.31
CA ILE A 288 -5.26 -14.32 0.71
C ILE A 288 -5.65 -13.91 -0.71
N ILE A 289 -6.01 -12.65 -0.92
CA ILE A 289 -6.35 -12.11 -2.25
C ILE A 289 -5.11 -12.17 -3.17
N THR A 290 -3.92 -11.88 -2.66
CA THR A 290 -2.64 -11.96 -3.38
C THR A 290 -2.34 -13.38 -3.83
N ILE A 291 -2.56 -14.39 -2.99
CA ILE A 291 -2.39 -15.81 -3.36
C ILE A 291 -3.35 -16.18 -4.49
N VAL A 292 -4.64 -15.85 -4.36
CA VAL A 292 -5.65 -16.17 -5.38
C VAL A 292 -5.28 -15.51 -6.72
N THR A 293 -4.91 -14.24 -6.69
CA THR A 293 -4.53 -13.49 -7.91
C THR A 293 -3.21 -13.99 -8.51
N ALA A 294 -2.25 -14.43 -7.69
CA ALA A 294 -1.01 -15.06 -8.16
C ALA A 294 -1.29 -16.38 -8.91
N CYS A 295 -2.20 -17.21 -8.39
CA CYS A 295 -2.65 -18.43 -9.06
C CYS A 295 -3.32 -18.12 -10.41
N LEU A 296 -4.21 -17.11 -10.44
CA LEU A 296 -4.86 -16.67 -11.67
C LEU A 296 -3.87 -16.11 -12.70
N CYS A 297 -2.86 -15.35 -12.26
CA CYS A 297 -1.77 -14.89 -13.12
C CYS A 297 -1.02 -16.08 -13.73
N THR A 298 -0.63 -17.06 -12.91
CA THR A 298 0.15 -18.24 -13.34
C THR A 298 -0.62 -19.08 -14.36
N HIS A 299 -1.93 -19.28 -14.16
CA HIS A 299 -2.80 -19.98 -15.12
C HIS A 299 -2.97 -19.21 -16.46
N ASN A 300 -2.68 -17.91 -16.47
CA ASN A 300 -2.81 -17.05 -17.65
C ASN A 300 -1.51 -16.88 -18.45
N PHE A 301 -0.41 -17.49 -18.03
CA PHE A 301 0.90 -17.41 -18.70
C PHE A 301 0.92 -18.06 -20.09
N ASN A 302 1.82 -17.59 -20.95
CA ASN A 302 2.03 -18.00 -22.34
C ASN A 302 0.84 -17.75 -23.27
N LYS A 303 -0.09 -16.87 -22.89
CA LYS A 303 -1.27 -16.54 -23.69
C LYS A 303 -1.23 -15.13 -24.29
N GLY A 304 -0.02 -14.62 -24.61
CA GLY A 304 0.19 -13.36 -25.35
C GLY A 304 0.27 -12.08 -24.51
N LEU A 305 0.35 -12.17 -23.17
CA LEU A 305 0.38 -10.99 -22.29
C LEU A 305 1.78 -10.35 -22.19
N LYS A 306 2.84 -11.16 -22.29
CA LYS A 306 4.24 -10.77 -22.14
C LYS A 306 4.69 -9.51 -22.91
N PRO A 307 4.33 -9.27 -24.19
CA PRO A 307 4.73 -8.05 -24.90
C PRO A 307 4.12 -6.80 -24.25
N HIS A 308 2.81 -6.82 -23.98
CA HIS A 308 2.06 -5.71 -23.40
C HIS A 308 2.50 -5.33 -21.97
N VAL A 309 3.15 -6.26 -21.26
CA VAL A 309 3.67 -6.05 -19.90
C VAL A 309 5.12 -5.56 -19.90
N ASN A 310 5.94 -6.00 -20.87
CA ASN A 310 7.37 -5.70 -20.92
C ASN A 310 7.74 -4.53 -21.86
N ASP A 311 6.81 -3.99 -22.63
CA ASP A 311 7.07 -2.87 -23.54
C ASP A 311 7.48 -1.58 -22.80
N LYS A 312 8.80 -1.43 -22.64
CA LYS A 312 9.52 -0.25 -23.12
C LYS A 312 9.82 -0.51 -24.61
N ILE A 313 9.75 0.53 -25.46
CA ILE A 313 9.82 0.49 -26.95
C ILE A 313 8.38 0.24 -27.47
N VAL A 314 7.53 1.23 -27.74
CA VAL A 314 7.67 2.29 -28.74
C VAL A 314 6.65 3.40 -28.41
N GLN A 315 7.11 4.57 -27.96
CA GLN A 315 6.41 5.82 -28.29
C GLN A 315 6.61 6.03 -29.79
N THR A 316 5.75 5.43 -30.58
CA THR A 316 5.41 6.01 -31.87
C THR A 316 3.94 6.25 -31.70
N ASP A 317 3.58 7.54 -31.69
CA ASP A 317 2.32 7.98 -32.24
C ASP A 317 2.23 7.45 -33.68
N LYS A 318 2.00 6.14 -33.83
CA LYS A 318 1.29 5.66 -34.99
C LYS A 318 -0.14 6.00 -34.64
N THR A 319 -0.56 7.18 -35.11
CA THR A 319 -1.93 7.44 -35.50
C THR A 319 -2.52 6.12 -35.93
N TYR A 320 -3.39 5.54 -35.11
CA TYR A 320 -4.17 4.40 -35.54
C TYR A 320 -5.01 4.93 -36.70
N ASN A 321 -4.50 4.76 -37.93
CA ASN A 321 -5.29 4.95 -39.13
C ASN A 321 -6.51 4.05 -38.94
N THR A 322 -7.61 4.69 -38.57
CA THR A 322 -8.92 4.07 -38.41
C THR A 322 -9.58 3.90 -39.78
N GLU A 323 -8.80 4.10 -40.85
CA GLU A 323 -9.22 3.80 -42.19
C GLU A 323 -9.01 2.30 -42.40
N MET A 324 -10.12 1.60 -42.68
CA MET A 324 -10.06 0.29 -43.30
C MET A 324 -9.06 0.38 -44.47
N PRO A 325 -8.22 -0.63 -44.71
CA PRO A 325 -7.50 -0.68 -45.97
C PRO A 325 -8.56 -0.60 -47.05
N SER A 326 -8.56 0.49 -47.83
CA SER A 326 -9.40 0.58 -49.01
C SER A 326 -8.99 -0.61 -49.85
N LEU A 327 -9.86 -1.63 -49.93
CA LEU A 327 -9.80 -2.63 -50.97
C LEU A 327 -9.90 -1.84 -52.27
N SER A 328 -8.73 -1.56 -52.87
CA SER A 328 -8.63 -1.05 -54.22
C SER A 328 -9.41 -2.04 -55.08
N GLY A 329 -10.60 -1.63 -55.51
CA GLY A 329 -11.41 -2.37 -56.47
C GLY A 329 -10.59 -2.63 -57.75
N PRO A 330 -11.02 -3.60 -58.57
CA PRO A 330 -10.27 -4.00 -59.74
C PRO A 330 -9.96 -2.76 -60.61
N ALA A 331 -8.67 -2.56 -60.90
CA ALA A 331 -8.22 -1.48 -61.76
C ALA A 331 -8.96 -1.56 -63.10
N PRO A 332 -9.51 -0.44 -63.62
CA PRO A 332 -10.15 -0.45 -64.93
C PRO A 332 -9.11 -0.86 -65.97
N SER A 333 -9.46 -1.85 -66.80
CA SER A 333 -8.64 -2.36 -67.87
C SER A 333 -8.16 -1.20 -68.75
N GLN A 334 -6.84 -1.03 -68.81
CA GLN A 334 -6.18 -0.06 -69.67
C GLN A 334 -6.61 -0.36 -71.12
N ARG A 335 -7.39 0.55 -71.70
CA ARG A 335 -7.89 0.47 -73.07
C ARG A 335 -6.68 0.51 -74.00
N MET A 336 -6.37 -0.60 -74.67
CA MET A 336 -5.39 -0.59 -75.76
C MET A 336 -6.00 0.21 -76.91
N GLU A 337 -5.43 1.38 -77.21
CA GLU A 337 -5.63 2.04 -78.49
C GLU A 337 -4.75 1.31 -79.52
N ILE A 338 -5.38 0.86 -80.59
CA ILE A 338 -4.73 0.31 -81.78
C ILE A 338 -4.71 1.45 -82.78
N ASP A 339 -3.48 1.85 -83.15
CA ASP A 339 -3.02 2.74 -84.24
C ASP A 339 -3.85 3.99 -84.63
#